data_AF-A0A926X6U8-F1
#
_entry.id   AF-A0A926X6U8-F1
#
_cell.length_a   1.000
_cell.length_b   1.000
_cell.length_c   1.000
_cell.angle_alpha   90.00
_cell.angle_beta   90.00
_cell.angle_gamma   90.00
#
_symmetry.space_group_name_H-M   'P 1'
#
loop_
_entity.id
_entity.type
_entity.pdbx_description
1 polymer ?
#
loop_
_entity_poly.entity_id
_entity_poly.type
_entity_poly.pdbx_seq_one_letter_code
_entity_poly.pdbx_strand_id
1 'polypeptide(L)'
;MLISAKAHVSFPRSLVYATYRDKLLDLMPYMPNVRRIEIKSRQQEGHITKFVNEWHGGGEIPQAARALLSEELLSWTDRATWNDANFTANWQIETHAFTEAVFCAGKNRFLEVDGGTVIESLGELTIDPKKIKGMLPMLTGMVAQLVEDVLSKRIEPNLLQMSEGVQRYLEERREKKEE
;
A
#
# COMPACT_ATOMS: atom_id res chain seq x y z
N MET A 1 -4.70 6.53 14.24
CA MET A 1 -4.33 5.10 14.33
C MET A 1 -2.87 4.96 13.95
N LEU A 2 -2.10 4.15 14.68
CA LEU A 2 -0.75 3.76 14.27
C LEU A 2 -0.82 2.46 13.48
N ILE A 3 -0.04 2.38 12.41
CA ILE A 3 0.10 1.20 11.55
C ILE A 3 1.44 0.56 11.91
N SER A 4 1.44 -0.74 12.18
CA SER A 4 2.65 -1.50 12.46
C SER A 4 2.55 -2.92 11.91
N ALA A 5 3.28 -3.20 10.84
CA ALA A 5 3.35 -4.52 10.24
C ALA A 5 4.80 -4.99 10.09
N LYS A 6 5.02 -6.29 10.30
CA LYS A 6 6.32 -6.93 10.15
C LYS A 6 6.16 -8.25 9.40
N ALA A 7 6.92 -8.41 8.32
CA ALA A 7 6.90 -9.61 7.49
C ALA A 7 8.33 -10.13 7.27
N HIS A 8 8.48 -11.45 7.19
CA HIS A 8 9.73 -12.10 6.80
C HIS A 8 9.61 -12.63 5.38
N VAL A 9 10.66 -12.42 4.57
CA VAL A 9 10.78 -12.88 3.19
C VAL A 9 12.12 -13.62 3.08
N SER A 10 12.09 -14.88 2.68
CA SER A 10 13.24 -15.80 2.67
C SER A 10 14.18 -15.59 1.47
N PHE A 11 14.41 -14.33 1.11
CA PHE A 11 15.27 -13.90 0.02
C PHE A 11 16.19 -12.75 0.47
N PRO A 12 17.35 -12.54 -0.20
CA PRO A 12 18.28 -11.47 0.14
C PRO A 12 17.65 -10.08 0.07
N ARG A 13 18.04 -9.19 1.00
CA ARG A 13 17.49 -7.83 1.14
C ARG A 13 17.48 -7.02 -0.14
N SER A 14 18.57 -7.04 -0.89
CA SER A 14 18.67 -6.30 -2.16
C SER A 14 17.66 -6.78 -3.19
N LEU A 15 17.42 -8.09 -3.26
CA LEU A 15 16.45 -8.69 -4.18
C LEU A 15 15.02 -8.38 -3.74
N VAL A 16 14.71 -8.53 -2.45
CA VAL A 16 13.39 -8.21 -1.90
C VAL A 16 13.06 -6.73 -2.13
N TYR A 17 13.98 -5.84 -1.77
CA TYR A 17 13.84 -4.40 -1.95
C TYR A 17 13.59 -4.01 -3.41
N ALA A 18 14.43 -4.50 -4.33
CA ALA A 18 14.30 -4.21 -5.75
C ALA A 18 13.01 -4.80 -6.32
N THR A 19 12.60 -5.98 -5.89
CA THR A 19 11.35 -6.61 -6.34
C THR A 19 10.15 -5.79 -5.90
N TYR A 20 10.10 -5.38 -4.64
CA TYR A 20 9.04 -4.53 -4.12
C TYR A 20 8.92 -3.22 -4.91
N ARG A 21 10.05 -2.57 -5.22
CA ARG A 21 10.11 -1.30 -5.95
C ARG A 21 9.79 -1.43 -7.43
N ASP A 22 10.41 -2.40 -8.11
CA ASP A 22 10.50 -2.44 -9.57
C ASP A 22 9.53 -3.43 -10.22
N LYS A 23 8.91 -4.32 -9.43
CA LYS A 23 8.02 -5.37 -9.92
C LYS A 23 6.57 -5.19 -9.46
N LEU A 24 6.19 -3.97 -9.11
CA LEU A 24 4.86 -3.65 -8.58
C LEU A 24 3.70 -4.19 -9.45
N LEU A 25 3.79 -4.06 -10.77
CA LEU A 25 2.77 -4.58 -11.69
C LEU A 25 2.79 -6.11 -11.78
N ASP A 26 3.98 -6.73 -11.73
CA ASP A 26 4.12 -8.19 -11.72
C ASP A 26 3.61 -8.81 -10.41
N LEU A 27 3.53 -8.01 -9.34
CA LEU A 27 3.04 -8.43 -8.03
C LEU A 27 1.51 -8.35 -7.91
N MET A 28 0.82 -7.70 -8.86
CA MET A 28 -0.64 -7.56 -8.85
C MET A 28 -1.42 -8.88 -8.70
N PRO A 29 -1.03 -10.01 -9.34
CA PRO A 29 -1.73 -11.29 -9.17
C PRO A 29 -1.77 -11.79 -7.71
N TYR A 30 -0.89 -11.31 -6.84
CA TYR A 30 -0.82 -11.67 -5.43
C TYR A 30 -1.51 -10.66 -4.51
N MET A 31 -2.11 -9.61 -5.06
CA MET A 31 -2.80 -8.53 -4.33
C MET A 31 -4.31 -8.52 -4.65
N PRO A 32 -5.11 -9.50 -4.20
CA PRO A 32 -6.54 -9.61 -4.51
C PRO A 32 -7.38 -8.39 -4.11
N ASN A 33 -6.89 -7.56 -3.18
CA ASN A 33 -7.55 -6.33 -2.76
C ASN A 33 -7.26 -5.14 -3.70
N VAL A 34 -6.51 -5.34 -4.78
CA VAL A 34 -6.13 -4.30 -5.75
C VAL A 34 -6.59 -4.73 -7.13
N ARG A 35 -7.43 -3.91 -7.75
CA ARG A 35 -7.97 -4.16 -9.09
C ARG A 35 -7.01 -3.70 -10.19
N ARG A 36 -6.35 -2.56 -9.97
CA ARG A 36 -5.48 -1.92 -10.96
C ARG A 36 -4.45 -1.03 -10.29
N ILE A 37 -3.26 -0.97 -10.87
CA ILE A 37 -2.21 -0.01 -10.53
C ILE A 37 -1.76 0.67 -11.83
N GLU A 38 -1.61 1.98 -11.81
CA GLU A 38 -1.00 2.74 -12.89
C GLU A 38 0.20 3.52 -12.37
N ILE A 39 1.38 3.28 -12.94
CA ILE A 39 2.57 4.08 -12.63
C ILE A 39 2.45 5.40 -13.39
N LYS A 40 2.13 6.49 -12.68
CA LYS A 40 1.98 7.83 -13.28
C LYS A 40 3.32 8.52 -13.48
N SER A 41 4.27 8.30 -12.57
CA SER A 41 5.62 8.85 -12.67
C SER A 41 6.63 7.96 -11.96
N ARG A 42 7.82 7.88 -12.54
CA ARG A 42 9.02 7.31 -11.93
C ARG A 42 10.18 8.23 -12.25
N GLN A 43 10.85 8.73 -11.21
CA GLN A 43 12.02 9.59 -11.34
C GLN A 43 13.14 9.03 -10.47
N GLN A 44 14.35 8.92 -11.02
CA GLN A 44 15.50 8.42 -10.29
C GLN A 44 16.61 9.47 -10.30
N GLU A 45 17.09 9.82 -9.10
CA GLU A 45 18.13 10.80 -8.85
C GLU A 45 19.13 10.20 -7.85
N GLY A 46 20.26 9.71 -8.35
CA GLY A 46 21.25 9.00 -7.54
C GLY A 46 20.64 7.80 -6.81
N HIS A 47 20.70 7.81 -5.48
CA HIS A 47 20.16 6.75 -4.62
C HIS A 47 18.67 6.92 -4.31
N ILE A 48 18.01 7.95 -4.84
CA ILE A 48 16.60 8.23 -4.57
C ILE A 48 15.78 7.87 -5.81
N THR A 49 14.74 7.06 -5.62
CA THR A 49 13.71 6.83 -6.65
C THR A 49 12.36 7.29 -6.14
N LYS A 50 11.71 8.21 -6.84
CA LYS A 50 10.37 8.70 -6.53
C LYS A 50 9.36 8.07 -7.47
N PHE A 51 8.26 7.58 -6.93
CA PHE A 51 7.10 7.08 -7.66
C PHE A 51 5.87 7.91 -7.34
N VAL A 52 5.03 8.07 -8.35
CA VAL A 52 3.63 8.43 -8.20
C VAL A 52 2.84 7.32 -8.85
N ASN A 53 2.08 6.58 -8.06
CA ASN A 53 1.26 5.46 -8.49
C ASN A 53 -0.21 5.80 -8.24
N GLU A 54 -1.07 5.43 -9.18
CA GLU A 54 -2.51 5.50 -9.02
C GLU A 54 -3.04 4.10 -8.77
N TRP A 55 -3.68 3.90 -7.62
CA TRP A 55 -4.16 2.60 -7.18
C TRP A 55 -5.68 2.59 -7.21
N HIS A 56 -6.21 1.43 -7.61
CA HIS A 56 -7.64 1.18 -7.66
C HIS A 56 -7.93 -0.02 -6.77
N GLY A 57 -8.57 0.24 -5.64
CA GLY A 57 -9.03 -0.76 -4.69
C GLY A 57 -10.01 -1.74 -5.31
N GLY A 58 -9.86 -3.00 -4.95
CA GLY A 58 -10.70 -4.10 -5.35
C GLY A 58 -11.06 -5.00 -4.16
N GLY A 59 -11.27 -6.28 -4.46
CA GLY A 59 -11.64 -7.30 -3.48
C GLY A 59 -13.13 -7.36 -3.16
N GLU A 60 -13.48 -8.23 -2.22
CA GLU A 60 -14.85 -8.37 -1.75
C GLU A 60 -15.25 -7.14 -0.94
N ILE A 61 -16.08 -6.30 -1.55
CA ILE A 61 -16.78 -5.19 -0.90
C ILE A 61 -18.21 -5.68 -0.66
N PRO A 62 -18.73 -5.63 0.58
CA PRO A 62 -20.11 -5.98 0.86
C PRO A 62 -21.06 -5.23 -0.07
N GLN A 63 -22.05 -5.93 -0.64
CA GLN A 63 -22.92 -5.37 -1.67
C GLN A 63 -23.63 -4.08 -1.22
N ALA A 64 -23.99 -4.00 0.07
CA ALA A 64 -24.60 -2.82 0.68
C ALA A 64 -23.68 -1.58 0.67
N ALA A 65 -22.36 -1.76 0.83
CA ALA A 65 -21.40 -0.67 0.77
C ALA A 65 -21.05 -0.27 -0.68
N ARG A 66 -21.13 -1.22 -1.62
CA ARG A 66 -20.79 -0.99 -3.03
C ARG A 66 -21.65 0.08 -3.70
N ALA A 67 -22.91 0.24 -3.29
CA ALA A 67 -23.80 1.28 -3.83
C ALA A 67 -23.48 2.70 -3.33
N LEU A 68 -22.71 2.82 -2.24
CA LEU A 68 -22.33 4.10 -1.63
C LEU A 68 -20.86 4.48 -1.90
N LEU A 69 -20.04 3.51 -2.32
CA LEU A 69 -18.63 3.71 -2.62
C LEU A 69 -18.45 4.02 -4.11
N SER A 70 -18.24 5.30 -4.44
CA SER A 70 -17.80 5.72 -5.78
C SER A 70 -16.39 5.20 -6.07
N GLU A 71 -16.00 5.19 -7.34
CA GLU A 71 -14.63 4.85 -7.75
C GLU A 71 -13.59 5.75 -7.08
N GLU A 72 -13.91 7.03 -6.84
CA GLU A 72 -13.07 7.98 -6.11
C GLU A 72 -12.84 7.60 -4.64
N LEU A 73 -13.78 6.89 -4.01
CA LEU A 73 -13.61 6.38 -2.65
C LEU A 73 -12.72 5.14 -2.59
N LEU A 74 -12.56 4.45 -3.71
CA LEU A 74 -11.76 3.23 -3.83
C LEU A 74 -10.43 3.48 -4.54
N SER A 75 -10.16 4.70 -5.01
CA SER A 75 -8.92 5.04 -5.70
C SER A 75 -8.09 5.99 -4.86
N TRP A 76 -6.77 5.82 -4.94
CA TRP A 76 -5.83 6.66 -4.22
C TRP A 76 -4.52 6.82 -4.98
N THR A 77 -3.94 8.01 -4.84
CA THR A 77 -2.59 8.27 -5.31
C THR A 77 -1.60 7.91 -4.19
N ASP A 78 -0.61 7.09 -4.51
CA ASP A 78 0.53 6.76 -3.64
C ASP A 78 1.77 7.50 -4.14
N ARG A 79 2.37 8.28 -3.24
CA ARG A 79 3.65 8.94 -3.48
C ARG A 79 4.72 8.25 -2.64
N ALA A 80 5.59 7.51 -3.30
CA ALA A 80 6.65 6.76 -2.64
C ALA A 80 8.03 7.32 -2.96
N THR A 81 8.86 7.52 -1.95
CA THR A 81 10.28 7.88 -2.08
C THR A 81 11.13 6.74 -1.53
N TRP A 82 11.79 6.05 -2.45
CA TRP A 82 12.72 4.96 -2.19
C TRP A 82 14.14 5.50 -2.04
N ASN A 83 14.86 5.02 -1.04
CA ASN A 83 16.25 5.34 -0.79
C ASN A 83 17.10 4.06 -0.77
N ASP A 84 17.88 3.89 -1.84
CA ASP A 84 18.69 2.71 -2.11
C ASP A 84 19.89 2.62 -1.16
N ALA A 85 20.37 3.75 -0.63
CA ALA A 85 21.52 3.78 0.27
C ALA A 85 21.22 3.16 1.64
N ASN A 86 19.95 3.16 2.06
CA ASN A 86 19.54 2.63 3.37
C ASN A 86 18.41 1.61 3.31
N PHE A 87 18.00 1.17 2.11
CA PHE A 87 16.91 0.22 1.90
C PHE A 87 15.63 0.63 2.60
N THR A 88 15.18 1.86 2.34
CA THR A 88 13.91 2.36 2.88
C THR A 88 13.00 2.89 1.78
N ALA A 89 11.70 2.94 2.09
CA ALA A 89 10.70 3.61 1.28
C ALA A 89 9.79 4.42 2.21
N ASN A 90 9.70 5.74 2.01
CA ASN A 90 8.68 6.55 2.65
C ASN A 90 7.51 6.67 1.68
N TRP A 91 6.29 6.52 2.17
CA TRP A 91 5.10 6.54 1.34
C TRP A 91 4.04 7.45 1.95
N GLN A 92 3.21 8.03 1.09
CA GLN A 92 2.07 8.85 1.47
C GLN A 92 0.92 8.55 0.52
N ILE A 93 -0.24 8.29 1.10
CA ILE A 93 -1.48 7.98 0.41
C ILE A 93 -2.36 9.23 0.40
N GLU A 94 -2.80 9.62 -0.78
CA GLU A 94 -3.75 10.70 -1.04
C GLU A 94 -5.04 10.07 -1.59
N THR A 95 -6.09 10.05 -0.77
CA THR A 95 -7.42 9.60 -1.22
C THR A 95 -8.01 10.64 -2.17
N HIS A 96 -8.73 10.21 -3.21
CA HIS A 96 -9.37 11.18 -4.13
C HIS A 96 -10.62 11.82 -3.53
N ALA A 97 -11.33 11.08 -2.69
CA ALA A 97 -12.39 11.60 -1.84
C ALA A 97 -11.85 11.99 -0.45
N PHE A 98 -12.47 13.01 0.16
CA PHE A 98 -12.17 13.44 1.53
C PHE A 98 -10.68 13.78 1.79
N THR A 99 -10.01 14.33 0.77
CA THR A 99 -8.57 14.71 0.80
C THR A 99 -8.15 15.51 2.02
N GLU A 100 -9.00 16.42 2.50
CA GLU A 100 -8.72 17.24 3.69
C GLU A 100 -8.90 16.48 5.01
N ALA A 101 -9.73 15.42 5.00
CA ALA A 101 -10.11 14.66 6.17
C ALA A 101 -9.19 13.45 6.42
N VAL A 102 -8.56 12.89 5.39
CA VAL A 102 -7.76 11.67 5.52
C VAL A 102 -6.28 12.00 5.35
N PHE A 103 -5.48 11.61 6.33
CA PHE A 103 -4.03 11.59 6.24
C PHE A 103 -3.52 10.18 6.48
N CYS A 104 -2.73 9.64 5.54
CA CYS A 104 -2.12 8.32 5.69
C CYS A 104 -0.71 8.32 5.10
N ALA A 105 0.29 8.04 5.94
CA ALA A 105 1.68 8.03 5.54
C ALA A 105 2.50 7.07 6.39
N GLY A 106 3.67 6.67 5.91
CA GLY A 106 4.54 5.78 6.64
C GLY A 106 5.88 5.52 5.97
N LYS A 107 6.58 4.53 6.53
CA LYS A 107 7.92 4.13 6.14
C LYS A 107 8.07 2.62 6.22
N ASN A 108 8.61 2.06 5.15
CA ASN A 108 9.07 0.69 5.08
C ASN A 108 10.59 0.66 5.23
N ARG A 109 11.09 -0.26 6.06
CA ARG A 109 12.51 -0.56 6.24
C ARG A 109 12.74 -2.02 5.89
N PHE A 110 13.74 -2.27 5.05
CA PHE A 110 14.12 -3.62 4.66
C PHE A 110 15.40 -3.97 5.41
N LEU A 111 15.28 -4.88 6.38
CA LEU A 111 16.34 -5.28 7.28
C LEU A 111 16.85 -6.65 6.87
N GLU A 112 18.17 -6.76 6.77
CA GLU A 112 18.82 -8.05 6.53
C GLU A 112 18.86 -8.83 7.84
N VAL A 113 18.46 -10.10 7.78
CA VAL A 113 18.48 -11.03 8.90
C VAL A 113 19.04 -12.37 8.43
N ASP A 114 19.40 -13.24 9.38
CA ASP A 114 19.75 -14.61 9.02
C ASP A 114 18.57 -15.30 8.33
N GLY A 115 18.82 -15.94 7.20
CA GLY A 115 17.78 -16.60 6.39
C GLY A 115 16.90 -15.69 5.53
N GLY A 116 17.11 -14.37 5.49
CA GLY A 116 16.36 -13.52 4.55
C GLY A 116 16.27 -12.03 4.91
N THR A 117 15.08 -11.48 4.68
CA THR A 117 14.77 -10.06 4.84
C THR A 117 13.55 -9.89 5.71
N VAL A 118 13.65 -9.01 6.69
CA VAL A 118 12.52 -8.52 7.46
C VAL A 118 12.07 -7.17 6.88
N ILE A 119 10.81 -7.06 6.51
CA ILE A 119 10.17 -5.80 6.10
C ILE A 119 9.40 -5.26 7.29
N GLU A 120 9.84 -4.12 7.82
CA GLU A 120 9.13 -3.38 8.87
C GLU A 120 8.41 -2.19 8.26
N SER A 121 7.09 -2.14 8.41
CA SER A 121 6.24 -1.06 7.91
C SER A 121 5.61 -0.34 9.09
N LEU A 122 5.93 0.94 9.25
CA LEU A 122 5.38 1.81 10.30
C LEU A 122 4.68 2.99 9.65
N GLY A 123 3.52 3.38 10.15
CA GLY A 123 2.80 4.52 9.61
C GLY A 123 1.74 5.06 10.55
N GLU A 124 1.02 6.06 10.07
CA GLU A 124 -0.12 6.64 10.76
C GLU A 124 -1.27 6.88 9.79
N LEU A 125 -2.48 6.68 10.30
CA LEU A 125 -3.74 7.03 9.66
C LEU A 125 -4.52 7.95 10.59
N THR A 126 -4.86 9.14 10.09
CA THR A 126 -5.72 10.10 10.79
C THR A 126 -6.92 10.42 9.92
N ILE A 127 -8.11 10.39 10.52
CA ILE A 127 -9.37 10.79 9.89
C ILE A 127 -9.95 11.93 10.72
N ASP A 128 -10.23 13.08 10.10
CA ASP A 128 -10.91 14.23 10.70
C ASP A 128 -12.33 14.35 10.11
N PRO A 129 -13.36 13.82 10.80
CA PRO A 129 -14.74 13.85 10.31
C PRO A 129 -15.27 15.26 10.07
N LYS A 130 -14.71 16.29 10.74
CA LYS A 130 -15.17 17.68 10.59
C LYS A 130 -14.80 18.28 9.24
N LYS A 131 -13.81 17.71 8.56
CA LYS A 131 -13.35 18.15 7.24
C LYS A 131 -14.06 17.44 6.08
N ILE A 132 -14.97 16.53 6.38
CA ILE A 132 -15.84 15.90 5.39
C ILE A 132 -16.93 16.91 4.99
N LYS A 133 -16.70 17.62 3.87
CA LYS A 133 -17.61 18.63 3.31
C LYS A 133 -18.58 18.00 2.30
N GLY A 134 -19.76 18.59 2.14
CA GLY A 134 -20.71 18.23 1.07
C GLY A 134 -21.70 17.11 1.38
N MET A 135 -21.75 16.61 2.62
CA MET A 135 -22.72 15.59 3.05
C MET A 135 -23.60 16.07 4.21
N LEU A 136 -24.78 15.44 4.35
CA LEU A 136 -25.67 15.66 5.49
C LEU A 136 -24.99 15.21 6.80
N PRO A 137 -25.13 15.94 7.93
CA PRO A 137 -24.40 15.64 9.17
C PRO A 137 -24.56 14.20 9.70
N MET A 138 -25.73 13.60 9.53
CA MET A 138 -26.01 12.21 9.94
C MET A 138 -25.21 11.19 9.11
N LEU A 139 -24.96 11.47 7.83
CA LEU A 139 -24.18 10.61 6.93
C LEU A 139 -22.68 10.74 7.18
N THR A 140 -22.20 11.91 7.62
CA THR A 140 -20.79 12.14 7.93
C THR A 140 -20.25 11.17 8.97
N GLY A 141 -21.01 10.91 10.04
CA GLY A 141 -20.61 9.94 11.08
C GLY A 141 -20.54 8.50 10.54
N MET A 142 -21.52 8.08 9.73
CA MET A 142 -21.54 6.74 9.13
C MET A 142 -20.40 6.54 8.13
N VAL A 143 -20.10 7.54 7.31
CA VAL A 143 -18.99 7.48 6.35
C VAL A 143 -17.65 7.51 7.06
N ALA A 144 -17.48 8.33 8.09
CA ALA A 144 -16.25 8.32 8.90
C ALA A 144 -16.01 6.95 9.53
N GLN A 145 -17.05 6.33 10.11
CA GLN A 145 -16.97 4.98 10.66
C GLN A 145 -16.66 3.93 9.59
N LEU A 146 -17.27 4.04 8.40
CA LEU A 146 -17.00 3.12 7.28
C LEU A 146 -15.58 3.28 6.76
N VAL A 147 -15.10 4.51 6.58
CA VAL A 147 -13.74 4.82 6.13
C VAL A 147 -12.74 4.34 7.17
N GLU A 148 -13.01 4.55 8.45
CA GLU A 148 -12.19 4.01 9.54
C GLU A 148 -12.19 2.49 9.52
N ASP A 149 -13.34 1.82 9.44
CA ASP A 149 -13.43 0.36 9.40
C ASP A 149 -12.76 -0.24 8.16
N VAL A 150 -12.92 0.37 6.99
CA VAL A 150 -12.33 -0.11 5.74
C VAL A 150 -10.82 0.14 5.72
N LEU A 151 -10.36 1.33 6.11
CA LEU A 151 -8.93 1.67 6.07
C LEU A 151 -8.16 1.00 7.23
N SER A 152 -8.67 1.03 8.45
CA SER A 152 -8.00 0.42 9.61
C SER A 152 -7.83 -1.09 9.46
N LYS A 153 -8.88 -1.79 9.01
CA LYS A 153 -8.88 -3.26 8.90
C LYS A 153 -8.15 -3.76 7.65
N ARG A 154 -7.80 -2.90 6.69
CA ARG A 154 -7.18 -3.33 5.43
C ARG A 154 -5.73 -2.88 5.24
N ILE A 155 -5.28 -1.79 5.87
CA ILE A 155 -3.91 -1.29 5.62
C ILE A 155 -2.85 -2.31 6.06
N GLU A 156 -2.88 -2.78 7.31
CA GLU A 156 -1.88 -3.75 7.79
C GLU A 156 -1.93 -5.08 7.01
N PRO A 157 -3.11 -5.70 6.79
CA PRO A 157 -3.20 -6.88 5.94
C PRO A 157 -2.69 -6.66 4.50
N ASN A 158 -2.93 -5.49 3.91
CA ASN A 158 -2.41 -5.19 2.57
C ASN A 158 -0.88 -5.07 2.55
N LEU A 159 -0.27 -4.50 3.59
CA LEU A 159 1.19 -4.42 3.74
C LEU A 159 1.82 -5.81 3.89
N LEU A 160 1.18 -6.70 4.66
CA LEU A 160 1.59 -8.09 4.79
C LEU A 160 1.41 -8.85 3.46
N GLN A 161 0.25 -8.70 2.82
CA GLN A 161 -0.05 -9.34 1.54
C GLN A 161 0.93 -8.93 0.44
N MET A 162 1.37 -7.67 0.41
CA MET A 162 2.41 -7.24 -0.52
C MET A 162 3.75 -7.97 -0.26
N SER A 163 4.10 -8.18 1.00
CA SER A 163 5.30 -8.91 1.39
C SER A 163 5.21 -10.40 1.02
N GLU A 164 4.05 -11.02 1.24
CA GLU A 164 3.74 -12.38 0.80
C GLU A 164 3.77 -12.51 -0.73
N GLY A 165 3.25 -11.50 -1.44
CA GLY A 165 3.32 -11.45 -2.90
C GLY A 165 4.76 -11.42 -3.42
N VAL A 166 5.65 -10.67 -2.76
CA VAL A 166 7.08 -10.66 -3.10
C VAL A 166 7.71 -12.04 -2.88
N GLN A 167 7.42 -12.70 -1.75
CA GLN A 167 7.90 -14.06 -1.48
C GLN A 167 7.48 -15.01 -2.61
N ARG A 168 6.19 -15.09 -2.91
CA ARG A 168 5.62 -16.00 -3.92
C ARG A 168 6.17 -15.71 -5.32
N TYR A 169 6.23 -14.44 -5.70
CA TYR A 169 6.78 -14.03 -6.98
C TYR A 169 8.24 -14.48 -7.16
N LEU A 170 9.05 -14.36 -6.11
CA LEU A 170 10.45 -14.77 -6.14
C LEU A 170 10.62 -16.30 -6.16
N GLU A 171 9.78 -17.04 -5.44
CA GLU A 171 9.74 -18.52 -5.47
C GLU A 171 9.44 -19.02 -6.88
N GLU A 172 8.36 -18.55 -7.51
CA GLU A 172 7.98 -18.95 -8.88
C GLU A 172 9.06 -18.62 -9.92
N ARG A 173 9.79 -17.52 -9.72
CA ARG A 173 10.89 -17.11 -10.62
C ARG A 173 12.15 -17.94 -10.41
N ARG A 174 12.37 -18.51 -9.22
CA ARG A 174 13.49 -19.42 -8.95
C ARG A 174 13.24 -20.77 -9.60
N GLU A 175 12.04 -21.33 -9.41
CA GLU A 175 11.65 -22.64 -9.97
C GLU A 175 11.76 -22.64 -11.50
N LYS A 176 11.24 -21.59 -12.17
CA LYS A 176 11.34 -21.43 -13.64
C LYS A 176 12.76 -21.25 -14.18
N LYS A 177 13.76 -21.00 -13.34
CA LYS A 177 15.18 -20.92 -13.74
C LYS A 177 15.92 -22.24 -13.54
N GLU A 178 15.36 -23.15 -12.76
CA GLU A 178 15.94 -24.46 -12.43
C GLU A 178 15.40 -25.57 -13.37
N GLU A 179 14.32 -25.31 -14.11
CA GLU A 179 13.81 -26.09 -15.26
C GLU A 179 14.55 -25.78 -16.58
#